data_AF-A0A967N877-F1
#
_entry.id   AF-A0A967N877-F1
#
_cell.length_a   1.000
_cell.length_b   1.000
_cell.length_c   1.000
_cell.angle_alpha   90.00
_cell.angle_beta   90.00
_cell.angle_gamma   90.00
#
_symmetry.space_group_name_H-M   'P 1'
#
loop_
_entity.id
_entity.type
_entity.pdbx_description
1 polymer ?
#
loop_
_entity_poly.entity_id
_entity_poly.type
_entity_poly.pdbx_seq_one_letter_code
_entity_poly.pdbx_strand_id
1 'polypeptide(L)'
;PREYGSPESPENLARTVLDLDGTPPPEHVLAAVDSIFAVGDVHGEYDTLVDVLYNAGLLDEDLNWYGGRAHIVFLGDLYDRGDDVTKLLW
;
A
#
# COMPACT_ATOMS: atom_id res chain seq x y z
N PRO A 1 -2.27 32.53 -11.49
CA PRO A 1 -2.07 31.46 -12.49
C PRO A 1 -0.71 30.78 -12.25
N ARG A 2 -0.71 29.65 -11.52
CA ARG A 2 0.51 28.87 -11.29
C ARG A 2 0.44 27.65 -12.20
N GLU A 3 1.33 27.62 -13.18
CA GLU A 3 1.58 26.45 -14.02
C GLU A 3 2.17 25.34 -13.14
N TYR A 4 1.56 24.17 -13.18
CA TYR A 4 2.15 22.95 -12.64
C TYR A 4 3.15 22.45 -13.67
N GLY A 5 4.44 22.57 -13.34
CA GLY A 5 5.52 22.04 -14.16
C GLY A 5 5.46 20.52 -14.22
N SER A 6 5.49 19.98 -15.44
CA SER A 6 5.86 18.58 -15.69
C SER A 6 7.28 18.32 -15.19
N PRO A 7 7.58 17.16 -14.58
CA PRO A 7 8.96 16.80 -14.28
C PRO A 7 9.72 16.53 -15.58
N GLU A 8 10.51 17.51 -16.01
CA GLU A 8 11.53 17.31 -17.03
C GLU A 8 12.74 16.66 -16.38
N SER A 9 12.79 15.34 -16.45
CA SER A 9 13.95 14.45 -16.40
C SER A 9 13.72 13.23 -15.49
N PRO A 10 14.00 11.99 -15.96
CA PRO A 10 13.83 10.76 -15.18
C PRO A 10 14.74 10.66 -13.94
N GLU A 11 15.68 11.58 -13.74
CA GLU A 11 16.51 11.65 -12.52
C GLU A 11 15.87 12.44 -11.36
N ASN A 12 14.70 13.07 -11.55
CA ASN A 12 13.98 13.82 -10.51
C ASN A 12 12.69 13.11 -10.05
N LEU A 13 12.80 11.86 -9.61
CA LEU A 13 11.76 11.27 -8.78
C LEU A 13 11.88 11.88 -7.38
N ALA A 14 10.98 12.80 -7.04
CA ALA A 14 10.85 13.35 -5.69
C ALA A 14 10.54 12.20 -4.72
N ARG A 15 11.59 11.63 -4.15
CA ARG A 15 11.52 10.55 -3.17
C ARG A 15 11.38 11.20 -1.80
N THR A 16 10.16 11.29 -1.28
CA THR A 16 9.95 11.65 0.12
C THR A 16 10.22 10.42 0.97
N VAL A 17 11.47 10.24 1.38
CA VAL A 17 11.82 9.29 2.45
C VAL A 17 11.71 10.05 3.76
N LEU A 18 10.81 9.62 4.65
CA LEU A 18 10.84 10.02 6.05
C LEU A 18 12.04 9.30 6.69
N ASP A 19 13.22 9.90 6.53
CA ASP A 19 14.45 9.42 7.14
C ASP A 19 14.52 10.00 8.57
N LEU A 20 14.16 9.17 9.55
CA LEU A 20 14.15 9.59 10.96
C LEU A 20 15.57 9.59 11.57
N ASP A 21 16.51 8.84 10.98
CA ASP A 21 17.76 8.47 11.67
C ASP A 21 19.02 8.49 10.76
N GLY A 22 18.90 8.77 9.46
CA GLY A 22 20.01 8.78 8.49
C GLY A 22 20.47 7.40 8.01
N THR A 23 19.81 6.33 8.47
CA THR A 23 20.16 4.95 8.13
C THR A 23 19.19 4.46 7.07
N PRO A 24 19.65 4.06 5.86
CA PRO A 24 18.74 3.50 4.87
C PRO A 24 18.03 2.29 5.50
N PRO A 25 16.70 2.17 5.36
CA PRO A 25 15.99 1.03 5.85
C PRO A 25 16.64 -0.24 5.25
N PRO A 26 16.78 -1.31 6.05
CA PRO A 26 17.38 -2.54 5.57
C PRO A 26 16.66 -3.00 4.30
N GLU A 27 17.42 -3.48 3.33
CA GLU A 27 16.85 -4.07 2.13
C GLU A 27 16.01 -5.28 2.53
N HIS A 28 14.70 -5.19 2.31
CA HIS A 28 13.78 -6.29 2.56
C HIS A 28 13.64 -7.13 1.29
N VAL A 29 14.33 -8.26 1.25
CA VAL A 29 14.17 -9.25 0.19
C VAL A 29 13.12 -10.28 0.63
N LEU A 30 11.95 -10.24 0.01
CA LEU A 30 10.91 -11.25 0.21
C LEU A 30 11.29 -12.51 -0.59
N ALA A 31 11.85 -13.51 0.09
CA ALA A 31 12.20 -14.81 -0.50
C ALA A 31 11.04 -15.80 -0.35
N ALA A 32 10.91 -16.72 -1.32
CA ALA A 32 9.87 -17.78 -1.32
C ALA A 32 8.42 -17.26 -1.28
N VAL A 33 8.14 -16.19 -2.03
CA VAL A 33 6.79 -15.66 -2.24
C VAL A 33 6.07 -16.49 -3.30
N ASP A 34 4.89 -17.00 -2.97
CA ASP A 34 4.06 -17.75 -3.95
C ASP A 34 3.37 -16.80 -4.93
N SER A 35 2.91 -15.63 -4.44
CA SER A 35 2.20 -14.61 -5.22
C SER A 35 2.27 -13.24 -4.56
N ILE A 36 2.23 -12.18 -5.36
CA ILE A 36 2.24 -10.78 -4.91
C ILE A 36 0.97 -10.08 -5.40
N PHE A 37 0.29 -9.41 -4.48
CA PHE A 37 -0.88 -8.56 -4.76
C PHE A 37 -0.49 -7.10 -4.49
N ALA A 38 -0.48 -6.28 -5.54
CA ALA A 38 -0.22 -4.85 -5.41
C ALA A 38 -1.56 -4.11 -5.32
N VAL A 39 -1.76 -3.38 -4.24
CA VAL A 39 -2.95 -2.56 -3.99
C VAL A 39 -2.54 -1.09 -4.11
N GLY A 40 -3.23 -0.36 -4.99
CA GLY A 40 -3.07 1.08 -5.14
C GLY A 40 -3.78 1.86 -4.03
N ASP A 41 -4.20 3.07 -4.34
CA ASP A 41 -4.81 3.99 -3.37
C ASP A 41 -6.10 3.40 -2.77
N VAL A 42 -6.19 3.40 -1.43
CA VAL A 42 -7.37 2.91 -0.67
C VAL A 42 -8.23 4.07 -0.18
N HIS A 43 -7.64 5.24 0.09
CA HIS A 43 -8.33 6.47 0.50
C HIS A 43 -9.33 6.31 1.67
N GLY A 44 -8.98 5.48 2.66
CA GLY A 44 -9.86 5.33 3.83
C GLY A 44 -11.10 4.45 3.61
N GLU A 45 -11.23 3.77 2.45
CA GLU A 45 -12.37 2.90 2.14
C GLU A 45 -12.15 1.46 2.62
N TYR A 46 -12.44 1.20 3.90
CA TYR A 46 -12.27 -0.13 4.52
C TYR A 46 -13.09 -1.23 3.82
N ASP A 47 -14.39 -1.02 3.63
CA ASP A 47 -15.28 -2.02 3.06
C ASP A 47 -14.87 -2.41 1.63
N THR A 48 -14.49 -1.42 0.81
CA THR A 48 -13.98 -1.64 -0.56
C THR A 48 -12.71 -2.51 -0.53
N LEU A 49 -11.78 -2.24 0.39
CA LEU A 49 -10.56 -3.04 0.52
C LEU A 49 -10.89 -4.47 0.94
N VAL A 50 -11.76 -4.65 1.94
CA VAL A 50 -12.20 -5.98 2.40
C VAL A 50 -12.82 -6.77 1.25
N ASP A 51 -13.72 -6.16 0.48
CA ASP A 51 -14.37 -6.81 -0.66
C ASP A 51 -13.36 -7.24 -1.72
N VAL A 52 -12.38 -6.41 -2.05
CA VAL A 52 -11.33 -6.76 -3.00
C VAL A 52 -10.50 -7.94 -2.50
N LEU A 53 -10.07 -7.92 -1.24
CA LEU A 53 -9.25 -8.97 -0.66
C LEU A 53 -10.02 -10.29 -0.49
N TYR A 54 -11.28 -10.23 -0.09
CA TYR A 54 -12.16 -11.40 0.00
C TYR A 54 -12.39 -12.03 -1.38
N ASN A 55 -12.73 -11.22 -2.39
CA ASN A 55 -12.92 -11.71 -3.77
C ASN A 55 -11.63 -12.24 -4.40
N ALA A 56 -10.46 -11.75 -3.96
CA ALA A 56 -9.15 -12.29 -4.33
C ALA A 56 -8.79 -13.59 -3.61
N GLY A 57 -9.62 -14.06 -2.66
CA GLY A 57 -9.36 -15.27 -1.86
C GLY A 57 -8.26 -15.08 -0.81
N LEU A 58 -8.00 -13.84 -0.40
CA LEU A 58 -6.98 -13.50 0.58
C LEU A 58 -7.50 -13.41 2.00
N LEU A 59 -8.82 -13.26 2.16
CA LEU A 59 -9.52 -13.25 3.45
C LEU A 59 -10.57 -14.36 3.51
N ASP A 60 -10.83 -14.88 4.71
CA ASP A 60 -12.00 -15.73 4.99
C ASP A 60 -13.22 -14.89 5.42
N GLU A 61 -14.33 -15.57 5.75
CA GLU A 61 -15.60 -14.93 6.15
C GLU A 61 -15.52 -14.19 7.49
N ASP A 62 -14.52 -14.50 8.31
CA ASP A 62 -14.23 -13.87 9.61
C ASP A 62 -13.14 -12.78 9.48
N LEU A 63 -12.74 -12.43 8.25
CA LEU A 63 -11.67 -11.47 7.91
C LEU A 63 -10.27 -11.89 8.37
N ASN A 64 -10.05 -13.18 8.60
CA ASN A 64 -8.70 -13.70 8.84
C ASN A 64 -7.95 -13.87 7.53
N TRP A 65 -6.62 -13.81 7.61
CA TRP A 65 -5.75 -14.09 6.49
C TRP A 65 -5.92 -15.54 5.97
N TYR A 66 -6.32 -15.67 4.72
CA TYR A 66 -6.51 -16.95 4.01
C TYR A 66 -5.53 -17.14 2.84
N GLY A 67 -4.78 -16.09 2.45
CA GLY A 67 -3.87 -16.08 1.30
C GLY A 67 -2.57 -16.90 1.42
N GLY A 68 -2.37 -17.67 2.49
CA GLY A 68 -1.19 -18.52 2.65
C GLY A 68 0.13 -17.74 2.65
N ARG A 69 1.03 -18.03 1.70
CA ARG A 69 2.32 -17.33 1.51
C ARG A 69 2.26 -16.15 0.53
N ALA A 70 1.05 -15.76 0.11
CA ALA A 70 0.88 -14.55 -0.68
C ALA A 70 1.35 -13.33 0.11
N HIS A 71 1.82 -12.31 -0.60
CA HIS A 71 2.20 -11.03 0.00
C HIS A 71 1.33 -9.92 -0.59
N ILE A 72 0.82 -9.03 0.26
CA ILE A 72 0.16 -7.79 -0.17
C ILE A 72 1.16 -6.65 -0.05
N VAL A 73 1.23 -5.83 -1.09
CA VAL A 73 2.04 -4.62 -1.14
C VAL A 73 1.10 -3.45 -1.41
N PHE A 74 1.01 -2.53 -0.45
CA PHE A 74 0.30 -1.26 -0.63
C PHE A 74 1.26 -0.22 -1.22
N LEU A 75 0.83 0.44 -2.30
CA LEU A 75 1.67 1.35 -3.07
C LEU A 75 1.65 2.80 -2.55
N GLY A 76 0.70 3.16 -1.69
CA GLY A 76 0.53 4.51 -1.16
C GLY A 76 -0.93 4.81 -0.80
N ASP A 77 -1.21 6.01 -0.27
CA ASP A 77 -2.55 6.54 -0.02
C ASP A 77 -3.55 5.56 0.64
N LEU A 78 -3.03 4.77 1.59
CA LEU A 78 -3.83 3.95 2.51
C LEU A 78 -4.80 4.82 3.35
N TYR A 79 -4.32 6.01 3.72
CA TYR A 79 -4.98 6.91 4.66
C TYR A 79 -4.96 8.34 4.11
N ASP A 80 -6.10 8.81 3.62
CA ASP A 80 -6.54 10.20 3.55
C ASP A 80 -7.98 10.20 2.98
N ARG A 81 -8.75 11.28 3.17
CA ARG A 81 -10.11 11.52 2.59
C ARG A 81 -11.29 10.66 3.07
N GLY A 82 -11.09 9.41 3.49
CA GLY A 82 -12.16 8.54 3.99
C GLY A 82 -12.36 8.61 5.52
N ASP A 83 -13.53 8.17 6.00
CA ASP A 83 -13.92 8.25 7.41
C ASP A 83 -13.38 7.09 8.27
N ASP A 84 -12.89 6.01 7.66
CA ASP A 84 -12.51 4.75 8.32
C ASP A 84 -11.00 4.52 8.44
N VAL A 85 -10.19 5.59 8.34
CA VAL A 85 -8.72 5.53 8.41
C VAL A 85 -8.20 4.73 9.61
N THR A 86 -8.81 4.87 10.79
CA THR A 86 -8.39 4.13 11.98
C THR A 86 -8.68 2.64 11.87
N LYS A 87 -9.79 2.23 11.24
CA LYS A 87 -10.13 0.81 11.07
C LYS A 87 -9.22 0.11 10.06
N LEU A 88 -8.71 0.84 9.07
CA LEU A 88 -7.75 0.30 8.10
C LEU A 88 -6.37 -0.01 8.71
N LEU A 89 -6.03 0.62 9.84
CA LEU A 89 -4.71 0.50 10.48
C LEU A 89 -4.63 -0.58 11.57
N TRP A 90 -5.77 -1.13 12.02
CA TRP A 90 -5.87 -2.05 13.16
C TRP A 90 -6.59 -3.33 12.79
#